data_AF-A0A350YLP0-F1
#
_entry.id   AF-A0A350YLP0-F1
#
_cell.length_a   1.000
_cell.length_b   1.000
_cell.length_c   1.000
_cell.angle_alpha   90.00
_cell.angle_beta   90.00
_cell.angle_gamma   90.00
#
_symmetry.space_group_name_H-M   'P 1'
#
loop_
_entity.id
_entity.type
_entity.pdbx_description
1 polymer ?
#
loop_
_entity_poly.entity_id
_entity_poly.type
_entity_poly.pdbx_seq_one_letter_code
_entity_poly.pdbx_strand_id
1 'polypeptide(L)'
;MKNKILIRLTSLLVAVSLFAACEPTAMEKAQDAYDASMVVPAVLSTTGPSLVLQTFTYDFGVSYYRAGSTWNWTATDATVQSVSPDTRKATILFDKSPASGKAYINVTETTVGGKTSDPKAIEVTVEPFCPLDRADFIGTWDIVETGSKPRSTTAEVVAGAGANEIIIKADATGIPSLLGQVFIDWGENFQAGANFAPNGDITLTLNLTNGTVQIPFTYWGQTVPGPWDYWYFGTGTWDGCSATPKLTLTVSLDYDGAAPGVARYTNSVVMTKQE
;
A
#
# COMPACT_ATOMS: atom_id res chain seq x y z
N MET A 1 -41.63 53.96 -54.49
CA MET A 1 -40.70 52.98 -55.09
C MET A 1 -39.44 52.73 -54.27
N LYS A 2 -38.88 53.70 -53.53
CA LYS A 2 -37.66 53.53 -52.71
C LYS A 2 -37.73 52.43 -51.62
N ASN A 3 -38.86 52.27 -50.92
CA ASN A 3 -38.95 51.27 -49.82
C ASN A 3 -38.97 49.81 -50.30
N LYS A 4 -39.45 49.52 -51.52
CA LYS A 4 -39.47 48.15 -52.07
C LYS A 4 -38.07 47.68 -52.52
N ILE A 5 -37.20 48.60 -52.90
CA ILE A 5 -35.81 48.31 -53.26
C ILE A 5 -34.98 48.07 -52.00
N LEU A 6 -35.18 48.88 -50.95
CA LEU A 6 -34.47 48.72 -49.68
C LEU A 6 -34.79 47.38 -49.02
N ILE A 7 -36.07 46.99 -48.97
CA ILE A 7 -36.51 45.71 -48.39
C ILE A 7 -35.94 44.51 -49.16
N ARG A 8 -35.88 44.59 -50.50
CA ARG A 8 -35.30 43.52 -51.35
C ARG A 8 -33.79 43.42 -51.19
N LEU A 9 -33.10 44.55 -51.00
CA LEU A 9 -31.66 44.57 -50.80
C LEU A 9 -31.28 44.02 -49.41
N THR A 10 -32.03 44.37 -48.37
CA THR A 10 -31.82 43.84 -47.01
C THR A 10 -32.16 42.35 -46.90
N SER A 11 -33.20 41.87 -47.59
CA SER A 11 -33.51 40.43 -47.60
C SER A 11 -32.49 39.60 -48.39
N LEU A 12 -31.90 40.17 -49.45
CA LEU A 12 -30.80 39.54 -50.17
C LEU A 12 -29.50 39.52 -49.33
N LEU A 13 -29.18 40.62 -48.62
CA LEU A 13 -28.02 40.66 -47.73
C LEU A 13 -28.16 39.68 -46.56
N VAL A 14 -29.34 39.58 -45.93
CA VAL A 14 -29.60 38.63 -44.83
C VAL A 14 -29.47 37.18 -45.32
N ALA A 15 -29.99 36.86 -46.51
CA ALA A 15 -29.82 35.53 -47.10
C ALA A 15 -28.35 35.20 -47.36
N VAL A 16 -27.56 36.13 -47.93
CA VAL A 16 -26.13 35.93 -48.19
C VAL A 16 -25.31 35.77 -46.89
N SER A 17 -25.66 36.50 -45.83
CA SER A 17 -25.03 36.32 -44.50
C SER A 17 -25.40 35.01 -43.80
N LEU A 18 -26.54 34.39 -44.14
CA LEU A 18 -26.94 33.07 -43.60
C LEU A 18 -26.20 31.91 -44.31
N PHE A 19 -25.78 32.08 -45.56
CA PHE A 19 -25.02 31.06 -46.30
C PHE A 19 -23.51 31.06 -45.98
N ALA A 20 -22.95 32.19 -45.54
CA ALA A 20 -21.53 32.27 -45.14
C ALA A 20 -21.23 31.59 -43.79
N ALA A 21 -22.26 31.22 -43.02
CA ALA A 21 -22.13 30.56 -41.72
C ALA A 21 -22.19 29.01 -41.79
N CYS A 22 -22.26 28.42 -42.99
CA CYS A 22 -22.32 26.96 -43.18
C CYS A 22 -20.98 26.32 -43.57
N GLU A 23 -19.86 27.05 -43.52
CA GLU A 23 -18.57 26.41 -43.64
C GLU A 23 -18.15 25.79 -42.30
N PRO A 24 -17.65 24.54 -42.29
CA PRO A 24 -17.12 23.96 -41.07
C PRO A 24 -16.03 24.87 -40.52
N THR A 25 -16.11 25.15 -39.22
CA THR A 25 -15.13 25.92 -38.46
C THR A 25 -13.74 25.30 -38.62
N ALA A 26 -12.68 26.04 -38.32
CA ALA A 26 -11.33 25.49 -38.33
C ALA A 26 -11.19 24.22 -37.45
N MET A 27 -11.97 24.16 -36.36
CA MET A 27 -12.01 23.00 -35.47
C MET A 27 -12.75 21.82 -36.10
N GLU A 28 -13.88 22.04 -36.77
CA GLU A 28 -14.61 20.98 -37.50
C GLU A 28 -13.80 20.47 -38.70
N LYS A 29 -13.17 21.37 -39.48
CA LYS A 29 -12.25 20.98 -40.56
C LYS A 29 -11.08 20.15 -40.04
N ALA A 30 -10.53 20.49 -38.87
CA ALA A 30 -9.47 19.72 -38.24
C ALA A 30 -9.96 18.36 -37.69
N GLN A 31 -11.17 18.30 -37.15
CA GLN A 31 -11.81 17.07 -36.67
C GLN A 31 -12.14 16.13 -37.83
N ASP A 32 -12.66 16.65 -38.95
CA ASP A 32 -13.00 15.88 -40.15
C ASP A 32 -11.75 15.37 -40.87
N ALA A 33 -10.64 16.13 -40.80
CA ALA A 33 -9.34 15.72 -41.31
C ALA A 33 -8.58 14.78 -40.35
N TYR A 34 -9.06 14.58 -39.11
CA TYR A 34 -8.40 13.72 -38.14
C TYR A 34 -8.60 12.25 -38.52
N ASP A 35 -7.51 11.63 -38.98
CA ASP A 35 -7.46 10.19 -39.20
C ASP A 35 -6.91 9.49 -37.95
N ALA A 36 -7.81 8.91 -37.16
CA ALA A 36 -7.44 8.13 -35.98
C ALA A 36 -6.50 6.95 -36.29
N SER A 37 -6.51 6.46 -37.54
CA SER A 37 -5.61 5.40 -37.98
C SER A 37 -4.17 5.88 -38.10
N MET A 38 -3.89 7.18 -38.14
CA MET A 38 -2.51 7.68 -38.20
C MET A 38 -1.85 7.80 -36.82
N VAL A 39 -2.60 7.59 -35.74
CA VAL A 39 -2.06 7.57 -34.37
C VAL A 39 -1.18 6.34 -34.18
N VAL A 40 0.04 6.55 -33.69
CA VAL A 40 0.93 5.48 -33.23
C VAL A 40 0.72 5.29 -31.72
N PRO A 41 -0.01 4.24 -31.29
CA PRO A 41 -0.25 4.00 -29.87
C PRO A 41 1.03 3.58 -29.14
N ALA A 42 1.08 3.94 -27.86
CA ALA A 42 2.12 3.54 -26.95
C ALA A 42 1.62 3.73 -25.51
N VAL A 43 1.82 2.71 -24.68
CA VAL A 43 1.59 2.82 -23.24
C VAL A 43 2.76 3.60 -22.62
N LEU A 44 2.52 4.89 -22.34
CA LEU A 44 3.57 5.81 -21.90
C LEU A 44 3.93 5.66 -20.42
N SER A 45 2.94 5.35 -19.58
CA SER A 45 3.16 5.24 -18.14
C SER A 45 2.17 4.28 -17.48
N THR A 46 2.67 3.54 -16.51
CA THR A 46 1.93 2.56 -15.71
C THR A 46 2.14 2.81 -14.22
N THR A 47 1.25 2.28 -13.40
CA THR A 47 1.31 2.31 -11.94
C THR A 47 1.16 0.89 -11.39
N GLY A 48 1.74 0.64 -10.22
CA GLY A 48 1.67 -0.63 -9.51
C GLY A 48 2.93 -0.84 -8.69
N PRO A 49 2.93 -1.82 -7.77
CA PRO A 49 4.10 -2.15 -6.97
C PRO A 49 5.19 -2.82 -7.83
N SER A 50 6.46 -2.56 -7.51
CA SER A 50 7.61 -3.26 -8.10
C SER A 50 8.05 -4.50 -7.30
N LEU A 51 7.51 -4.66 -6.09
CA LEU A 51 7.74 -5.76 -5.16
C LEU A 51 6.39 -6.25 -4.64
N VAL A 52 6.17 -7.56 -4.72
CA VAL A 52 4.93 -8.21 -4.30
C VAL A 52 5.22 -9.51 -3.56
N LEU A 53 4.29 -9.93 -2.73
CA LEU A 53 4.31 -11.23 -2.10
C LEU A 53 3.57 -12.25 -2.97
N GLN A 54 4.09 -13.48 -3.03
CA GLN A 54 3.42 -14.60 -3.67
C GLN A 54 2.06 -14.85 -3.01
N THR A 55 1.11 -15.39 -3.78
CA THR A 55 -0.27 -15.75 -3.41
C THR A 55 -1.25 -14.58 -3.26
N PHE A 56 -0.77 -13.33 -3.40
CA PHE A 56 -1.60 -12.13 -3.32
C PHE A 56 -1.93 -11.51 -4.67
N THR A 57 -2.96 -10.67 -4.61
CA THR A 57 -3.39 -9.83 -5.72
C THR A 57 -2.94 -8.39 -5.53
N TYR A 58 -2.51 -7.77 -6.62
CA TYR A 58 -2.14 -6.36 -6.66
C TYR A 58 -2.71 -5.69 -7.89
N ASP A 59 -3.06 -4.41 -7.73
CA ASP A 59 -3.61 -3.60 -8.82
C ASP A 59 -2.49 -2.89 -9.58
N PHE A 60 -2.57 -3.04 -10.90
CA PHE A 60 -1.77 -2.29 -11.87
C PHE A 60 -2.69 -1.41 -12.69
N GLY A 61 -2.14 -0.34 -13.25
CA GLY A 61 -2.92 0.57 -14.07
C GLY A 61 -2.10 1.36 -15.06
N VAL A 62 -2.80 1.98 -15.99
CA VAL A 62 -2.24 2.96 -16.94
C VAL A 62 -2.53 4.36 -16.39
N SER A 63 -1.48 5.16 -16.16
CA SER A 63 -1.63 6.51 -15.58
C SER A 63 -1.75 7.62 -16.63
N TYR A 64 -1.32 7.36 -17.86
CA TYR A 64 -1.54 8.25 -19.00
C TYR A 64 -2.31 7.52 -20.10
N TYR A 65 -3.44 8.07 -20.51
CA TYR A 65 -4.32 7.43 -21.48
C TYR A 65 -4.93 8.41 -22.47
N ARG A 66 -5.18 7.93 -23.69
CA ARG A 66 -5.91 8.66 -24.73
C ARG A 66 -7.39 8.31 -24.65
N ALA A 67 -8.25 9.30 -24.86
CA ALA A 67 -9.69 9.08 -24.86
C ALA A 67 -10.09 8.07 -25.95
N GLY A 68 -11.02 7.16 -25.63
CA GLY A 68 -11.52 6.14 -26.55
C GLY A 68 -10.57 4.96 -26.83
N SER A 69 -9.38 4.93 -26.21
CA SER A 69 -8.49 3.76 -26.29
C SER A 69 -8.90 2.69 -25.28
N THR A 70 -8.52 1.45 -25.56
CA THR A 70 -8.66 0.29 -24.66
C THR A 70 -7.30 -0.34 -24.39
N TRP A 71 -7.19 -1.07 -23.28
CA TRP A 71 -5.95 -1.74 -22.90
C TRP A 71 -6.17 -3.24 -22.73
N ASN A 72 -5.20 -4.02 -23.17
CA ASN A 72 -5.19 -5.47 -22.98
C ASN A 72 -4.03 -5.84 -22.06
N TRP A 73 -4.30 -6.64 -21.05
CA TRP A 73 -3.36 -7.04 -20.01
C TRP A 73 -3.05 -8.53 -20.12
N THR A 74 -1.78 -8.87 -20.02
CA THR A 74 -1.30 -10.26 -19.95
C THR A 74 -0.24 -10.38 -18.87
N ALA A 75 -0.07 -11.58 -18.32
CA ALA A 75 0.90 -11.84 -17.26
C ALA A 75 1.67 -13.14 -17.52
N THR A 76 2.97 -13.11 -17.24
CA THR A 76 3.87 -14.28 -17.22
C THR A 76 4.37 -14.46 -15.79
N ASP A 77 4.37 -15.71 -15.30
CA ASP A 77 4.64 -16.06 -13.91
C ASP A 77 3.75 -15.34 -12.87
N ALA A 78 2.57 -14.93 -13.32
CA ALA A 78 1.43 -14.47 -12.55
C ALA A 78 0.15 -14.72 -13.36
N THR A 79 -1.01 -14.33 -12.84
CA THR A 79 -2.33 -14.54 -13.44
C THR A 79 -3.12 -13.23 -13.45
N VAL A 80 -3.65 -12.82 -14.60
CA VAL A 80 -4.59 -11.68 -14.68
C VAL A 80 -5.91 -12.14 -14.07
N GLN A 81 -6.26 -11.64 -12.89
CA GLN A 81 -7.46 -12.05 -12.17
C GLN A 81 -8.69 -11.28 -12.66
N SER A 82 -8.55 -9.97 -12.85
CA SER A 82 -9.62 -9.13 -13.39
C SER A 82 -9.07 -7.91 -14.12
N VAL A 83 -9.89 -7.32 -14.97
CA VAL A 83 -9.61 -6.06 -15.68
C VAL A 83 -10.81 -5.15 -15.46
N SER A 84 -10.57 -3.87 -15.16
CA SER A 84 -11.63 -2.89 -14.94
C SER A 84 -12.49 -2.71 -16.20
N PRO A 85 -13.76 -2.26 -16.08
CA PRO A 85 -14.63 -2.06 -17.23
C PRO A 85 -14.08 -1.07 -18.28
N ASP A 86 -13.32 -0.07 -17.84
CA ASP A 86 -12.64 0.89 -18.71
C ASP A 86 -11.28 0.39 -19.22
N THR A 87 -10.91 -0.84 -18.86
CA THR A 87 -9.66 -1.55 -19.19
C THR A 87 -8.36 -0.95 -18.65
N ARG A 88 -8.42 0.19 -17.96
CA ARG A 88 -7.23 0.93 -17.51
C ARG A 88 -6.54 0.32 -16.31
N LYS A 89 -7.20 -0.59 -15.60
CA LYS A 89 -6.65 -1.28 -14.42
C LYS A 89 -6.78 -2.78 -14.57
N ALA A 90 -5.81 -3.51 -14.06
CA ALA A 90 -5.84 -4.95 -13.94
C ALA A 90 -5.43 -5.36 -12.53
N THR A 91 -6.16 -6.32 -11.97
CA THR A 91 -5.79 -7.00 -10.73
C THR A 91 -5.04 -8.26 -11.10
N ILE A 92 -3.80 -8.37 -10.62
CA ILE A 92 -2.87 -9.46 -10.96
C ILE A 92 -2.62 -10.31 -9.72
N LEU A 93 -2.89 -11.61 -9.80
CA LEU A 93 -2.58 -12.62 -8.80
C LEU A 93 -1.17 -13.18 -9.03
N PHE A 94 -0.30 -13.12 -8.03
CA PHE A 94 1.05 -13.67 -8.08
C PHE A 94 1.09 -15.06 -7.44
N ASP A 95 0.37 -16.02 -8.01
CA ASP A 95 0.22 -17.38 -7.49
C ASP A 95 1.44 -18.29 -7.72
N LYS A 96 2.42 -17.85 -8.52
CA LYS A 96 3.59 -18.63 -8.93
C LYS A 96 4.85 -18.14 -8.21
N SER A 97 5.78 -19.07 -7.96
CA SER A 97 7.12 -18.76 -7.48
C SER A 97 8.07 -18.83 -8.68
N PRO A 98 8.40 -17.70 -9.32
CA PRO A 98 9.21 -17.71 -10.52
C PRO A 98 10.65 -18.06 -10.15
N ALA A 99 11.30 -18.94 -10.90
CA ALA A 99 12.72 -19.30 -10.64
C ALA A 99 13.67 -18.08 -10.73
N SER A 100 13.29 -17.06 -11.50
CA SER A 100 14.00 -15.79 -11.62
C SER A 100 13.74 -14.82 -10.46
N GLY A 101 12.77 -15.12 -9.58
CA GLY A 101 12.22 -14.19 -8.60
C GLY A 101 11.40 -13.05 -9.22
N LYS A 102 11.06 -13.13 -10.51
CA LYS A 102 10.39 -12.05 -11.25
C LYS A 102 9.21 -12.55 -12.05
N ALA A 103 8.14 -11.76 -12.02
CA ALA A 103 6.99 -11.90 -12.91
C ALA A 103 6.90 -10.69 -13.85
N TYR A 104 6.29 -10.89 -15.01
CA TYR A 104 6.18 -9.86 -16.05
C TYR A 104 4.71 -9.63 -16.40
N ILE A 105 4.27 -8.38 -16.27
CA ILE A 105 2.96 -7.94 -16.72
C ILE A 105 3.15 -7.12 -17.99
N ASN A 106 2.44 -7.48 -19.05
CA ASN A 106 2.48 -6.75 -20.30
C ASN A 106 1.14 -6.08 -20.56
N VAL A 107 1.19 -4.82 -20.97
CA VAL A 107 0.00 -4.05 -21.36
C VAL A 107 0.18 -3.45 -22.76
N THR A 108 -0.85 -3.56 -23.58
CA THR A 108 -0.92 -2.92 -24.91
C THR A 108 -2.08 -1.94 -24.96
N GLU A 109 -1.94 -0.84 -25.71
CA GLU A 109 -3.03 0.11 -25.99
C GLU A 109 -3.57 -0.15 -27.40
N THR A 110 -4.89 -0.22 -27.55
CA THR A 110 -5.59 -0.19 -28.83
C THR A 110 -6.34 1.13 -28.97
N THR A 111 -6.01 1.91 -29.99
CA THR A 111 -6.68 3.20 -30.26
C THR A 111 -8.07 3.00 -30.88
N VAL A 112 -8.88 4.06 -30.87
CA VAL A 112 -10.16 4.12 -31.62
C VAL A 112 -9.98 3.85 -33.12
N GLY A 113 -8.79 4.12 -33.68
CA GLY A 113 -8.43 3.81 -35.07
C GLY A 113 -8.07 2.34 -35.31
N GLY A 114 -8.17 1.47 -34.30
CA GLY A 114 -7.94 0.03 -34.41
C GLY A 114 -6.47 -0.40 -34.41
N LYS A 115 -5.53 0.54 -34.27
CA LYS A 115 -4.09 0.21 -34.12
C LYS A 115 -3.76 -0.15 -32.68
N THR A 116 -2.93 -1.19 -32.51
CA THR A 116 -2.43 -1.69 -31.22
C THR A 116 -0.93 -1.36 -31.07
N SER A 117 -0.51 -0.96 -29.86
CA SER A 117 0.90 -0.68 -29.55
C SER A 117 1.74 -1.94 -29.40
N ASP A 118 3.05 -1.77 -29.43
CA ASP A 118 3.96 -2.76 -28.84
C ASP A 118 3.65 -2.92 -27.33
N PRO A 119 3.89 -4.11 -26.75
CA PRO A 119 3.68 -4.34 -25.31
C PRO A 119 4.64 -3.52 -24.46
N LYS A 120 4.09 -2.86 -23.44
CA LYS A 120 4.87 -2.29 -22.34
C LYS A 120 5.00 -3.34 -21.24
N ALA A 121 6.23 -3.79 -20.98
CA ALA A 121 6.54 -4.68 -19.88
C ALA A 121 6.67 -3.94 -18.55
N ILE A 122 6.07 -4.51 -17.51
CA ILE A 122 6.21 -4.15 -16.10
C ILE A 122 6.87 -5.35 -15.43
N GLU A 123 8.10 -5.17 -14.98
CA GLU A 123 8.84 -6.17 -14.22
C GLU A 123 8.50 -6.03 -12.73
N VAL A 124 8.16 -7.16 -12.09
CA VAL A 124 7.77 -7.20 -10.69
C VAL A 124 8.59 -8.28 -9.97
N THR A 125 9.22 -7.91 -8.87
CA THR A 125 9.91 -8.85 -7.97
C THR A 125 8.87 -9.58 -7.13
N VAL A 126 8.91 -10.91 -7.12
CA VAL A 126 7.98 -11.76 -6.36
C VAL A 126 8.74 -12.42 -5.22
N GLU A 127 8.41 -12.05 -3.99
CA GLU A 127 8.92 -12.68 -2.78
C GLU A 127 8.02 -13.86 -2.38
N PRO A 128 8.60 -15.00 -1.96
CA PRO A 128 7.81 -16.12 -1.48
C PRO A 128 7.02 -15.72 -0.23
N PHE A 129 5.83 -16.30 -0.07
CA PHE A 129 5.03 -16.18 1.14
C PHE A 129 4.79 -17.56 1.74
N CYS A 130 5.34 -17.79 2.92
CA CYS A 130 5.25 -19.06 3.62
C CYS A 130 4.32 -18.87 4.82
N PRO A 131 3.03 -19.24 4.70
CA PRO A 131 2.04 -18.94 5.73
C PRO A 131 2.40 -19.64 7.04
N LEU A 132 2.25 -18.90 8.13
CA LEU A 132 2.35 -19.40 9.49
C LEU A 132 0.98 -19.34 10.16
N ASP A 133 0.73 -20.24 11.08
CA ASP A 133 -0.38 -20.16 12.03
C ASP A 133 0.05 -19.38 13.27
N ARG A 134 -0.91 -18.87 14.06
CA ARG A 134 -0.61 -18.17 15.32
C ARG A 134 0.30 -18.98 16.24
N ALA A 135 0.13 -20.30 16.28
CA ALA A 135 0.92 -21.20 17.12
C ALA A 135 2.43 -21.13 16.80
N ASP A 136 2.78 -20.87 15.55
CA ASP A 136 4.18 -20.78 15.10
C ASP A 136 4.89 -19.55 15.66
N PHE A 137 4.16 -18.55 16.16
CA PHE A 137 4.72 -17.37 16.78
C PHE A 137 4.98 -17.53 18.29
N ILE A 138 4.45 -18.58 18.91
CA ILE A 138 4.55 -18.78 20.36
C ILE A 138 5.91 -19.37 20.73
N GLY A 139 6.53 -18.83 21.78
CA GLY A 139 7.84 -19.27 22.28
C GLY A 139 8.77 -18.11 22.62
N THR A 140 10.06 -18.40 22.74
CA THR A 140 11.08 -17.39 23.04
C THR A 140 11.63 -16.77 21.76
N TRP A 141 11.85 -15.47 21.79
CA TRP A 141 12.35 -14.69 20.66
C TRP A 141 13.56 -13.86 21.07
N ASP A 142 14.59 -13.86 20.23
CA ASP A 142 15.68 -12.89 20.29
C ASP A 142 15.22 -11.58 19.67
N ILE A 143 15.53 -10.47 20.32
CA ILE A 143 15.10 -9.13 19.94
C ILE A 143 16.34 -8.26 19.75
N VAL A 144 16.38 -7.58 18.60
CA VAL A 144 17.35 -6.54 18.30
C VAL A 144 16.61 -5.26 17.94
N GLU A 145 16.72 -4.25 18.80
CA GLU A 145 16.17 -2.92 18.60
C GLU A 145 17.26 -1.93 18.16
N THR A 146 16.92 -1.10 17.19
CA THR A 146 17.70 0.05 16.73
C THR A 146 16.80 1.28 16.72
N GLY A 147 17.36 2.49 16.65
CA GLY A 147 16.59 3.73 16.62
C GLY A 147 16.84 4.59 17.85
N SER A 148 15.78 5.16 18.42
CA SER A 148 15.91 6.12 19.51
C SER A 148 16.57 5.54 20.76
N LYS A 149 16.29 4.27 21.08
CA LYS A 149 16.84 3.57 22.26
C LYS A 149 17.21 2.12 21.92
N PRO A 150 18.40 1.88 21.33
CA PRO A 150 18.82 0.55 20.92
C PRO A 150 19.00 -0.41 22.10
N ARG A 151 18.62 -1.68 21.92
CA ARG A 151 18.77 -2.75 22.91
C ARG A 151 18.75 -4.12 22.23
N SER A 152 19.47 -5.08 22.79
CA SER A 152 19.27 -6.49 22.48
C SER A 152 18.80 -7.22 23.74
N THR A 153 17.78 -8.06 23.59
CA THR A 153 17.17 -8.80 24.69
C THR A 153 16.45 -10.04 24.15
N THR A 154 15.84 -10.82 25.03
CA THR A 154 14.93 -11.90 24.69
C THR A 154 13.54 -11.61 25.26
N ALA A 155 12.49 -12.15 24.63
CA ALA A 155 11.14 -12.12 25.19
C ALA A 155 10.41 -13.44 24.98
N GLU A 156 9.50 -13.73 25.91
CA GLU A 156 8.49 -14.75 25.72
C GLU A 156 7.31 -14.15 24.93
N VAL A 157 6.86 -14.88 23.92
CA VAL A 157 5.69 -14.57 23.12
C VAL A 157 4.61 -15.60 23.38
N VAL A 158 3.43 -15.15 23.80
CA VAL A 158 2.29 -16.00 24.14
C VAL A 158 1.07 -15.65 23.28
N ALA A 159 0.06 -16.52 23.29
CA ALA A 159 -1.18 -16.27 22.55
C ALA A 159 -1.98 -15.14 23.20
N GLY A 160 -2.47 -14.22 22.38
CA GLY A 160 -3.42 -13.19 22.77
C GLY A 160 -4.86 -13.71 22.85
N ALA A 161 -5.77 -12.82 23.23
CA ALA A 161 -7.19 -13.15 23.36
C ALA A 161 -7.84 -13.40 21.99
N GLY A 162 -7.46 -12.63 20.98
CA GLY A 162 -7.90 -12.81 19.60
C GLY A 162 -7.20 -13.97 18.87
N ALA A 163 -7.89 -14.55 17.88
CA ALA A 163 -7.38 -15.67 17.09
C ALA A 163 -6.09 -15.35 16.32
N ASN A 164 -5.86 -14.08 16.01
CA ASN A 164 -4.66 -13.58 15.32
C ASN A 164 -3.80 -12.68 16.20
N GLU A 165 -3.99 -12.74 17.52
CA GLU A 165 -3.22 -11.91 18.45
C GLU A 165 -2.12 -12.72 19.12
N ILE A 166 -0.96 -12.10 19.26
CA ILE A 166 0.14 -12.56 20.10
C ILE A 166 0.52 -11.45 21.08
N ILE A 167 1.08 -11.83 22.22
CA ILE A 167 1.50 -10.91 23.27
C ILE A 167 3.00 -11.12 23.49
N ILE A 168 3.77 -10.06 23.32
CA ILE A 168 5.17 -10.01 23.76
C ILE A 168 5.17 -9.64 25.23
N LYS A 169 5.67 -10.53 26.07
CA LYS A 169 5.68 -10.36 27.52
C LYS A 169 6.73 -9.32 27.94
N ALA A 170 6.40 -8.49 28.93
CA ALA A 170 7.39 -7.80 29.73
C ALA A 170 8.27 -8.81 30.49
N ASP A 171 9.46 -8.39 30.90
CA ASP A 171 10.32 -9.24 31.72
C ASP A 171 9.79 -9.40 33.16
N ALA A 172 10.43 -10.26 33.94
CA ALA A 172 10.03 -10.56 35.32
C ALA A 172 10.08 -9.34 36.26
N THR A 173 10.76 -8.27 35.87
CA THR A 173 10.84 -7.01 36.64
C THR A 173 9.79 -5.99 36.21
N GLY A 174 8.97 -6.31 35.21
CA GLY A 174 7.95 -5.41 34.66
C GLY A 174 8.52 -4.40 33.67
N ILE A 175 9.73 -4.63 33.13
CA ILE A 175 10.27 -3.80 32.05
C ILE A 175 9.76 -4.37 30.72
N PRO A 176 9.18 -3.55 29.84
CA PRO A 176 8.75 -4.01 28.53
C PRO A 176 9.91 -4.57 27.71
N SER A 177 9.61 -5.62 26.95
CA SER A 177 10.63 -6.26 26.09
C SER A 177 10.99 -5.43 24.87
N LEU A 178 10.06 -4.60 24.35
CA LEU A 178 10.34 -3.63 23.31
C LEU A 178 10.34 -2.23 23.90
N LEU A 179 11.22 -1.34 23.42
CA LEU A 179 11.46 0.00 23.97
C LEU A 179 11.85 -0.01 25.46
N GLY A 180 12.19 -1.17 26.03
CA GLY A 180 12.50 -1.31 27.46
C GLY A 180 13.69 -0.47 27.90
N GLN A 181 14.62 -0.16 26.99
CA GLN A 181 15.76 0.70 27.28
C GLN A 181 15.36 2.14 27.65
N VAL A 182 14.20 2.62 27.17
CA VAL A 182 13.64 3.92 27.60
C VAL A 182 13.44 3.90 29.13
N PHE A 183 12.76 2.87 29.62
CA PHE A 183 12.39 2.73 31.02
C PHE A 183 13.60 2.43 31.91
N ILE A 184 14.55 1.62 31.41
CA ILE A 184 15.83 1.38 32.09
C ILE A 184 16.61 2.69 32.28
N ASP A 185 16.73 3.52 31.24
CA ASP A 185 17.44 4.79 31.31
C ASP A 185 16.78 5.76 32.31
N TRP A 186 15.45 5.72 32.42
CA TRP A 186 14.68 6.53 33.39
C TRP A 186 14.69 5.95 34.80
N GLY A 187 15.12 4.69 34.97
CA GLY A 187 15.00 3.98 36.25
C GLY A 187 13.54 3.75 36.65
N GLU A 188 12.67 3.57 35.66
CA GLU A 188 11.24 3.39 35.83
C GLU A 188 10.81 1.93 35.60
N ASN A 189 9.84 1.45 36.39
CA ASN A 189 9.23 0.12 36.22
C ASN A 189 7.71 0.25 36.09
N PHE A 190 7.06 -0.60 35.29
CA PHE A 190 5.60 -0.58 35.17
C PHE A 190 4.93 -0.97 36.49
N GLN A 191 3.82 -0.29 36.79
CA GLN A 191 3.01 -0.59 37.96
C GLN A 191 2.25 -1.89 37.74
N ALA A 192 2.37 -2.84 38.67
CA ALA A 192 1.63 -4.09 38.61
C ALA A 192 0.20 -3.93 39.16
N GLY A 193 -0.80 -4.48 38.46
CA GLY A 193 -2.14 -4.65 39.01
C GLY A 193 -3.25 -4.70 37.96
N ALA A 194 -4.44 -5.16 38.34
CA ALA A 194 -5.59 -5.28 37.43
C ALA A 194 -6.03 -3.93 36.82
N ASN A 195 -5.78 -2.83 37.52
CA ASN A 195 -6.11 -1.47 37.06
C ASN A 195 -5.04 -0.85 36.15
N PHE A 196 -3.87 -1.50 36.03
CA PHE A 196 -2.71 -1.00 35.29
C PHE A 196 -2.23 -2.00 34.23
N ALA A 197 -3.06 -3.02 33.93
CA ALA A 197 -2.81 -3.93 32.82
C ALA A 197 -3.07 -3.23 31.47
N PRO A 198 -2.23 -3.45 30.45
CA PRO A 198 -1.10 -4.39 30.42
C PRO A 198 0.13 -3.92 31.21
N ASN A 199 0.81 -4.81 31.94
CA ASN A 199 1.99 -4.45 32.77
C ASN A 199 3.28 -4.37 31.91
N GLY A 200 3.28 -3.55 30.86
CA GLY A 200 4.41 -3.49 29.91
C GLY A 200 4.40 -4.56 28.81
N ASP A 201 3.40 -5.44 28.79
CA ASP A 201 3.16 -6.37 27.69
C ASP A 201 2.74 -5.60 26.42
N ILE A 202 3.08 -6.13 25.23
CA ILE A 202 2.67 -5.57 23.94
C ILE A 202 1.84 -6.60 23.19
N THR A 203 0.59 -6.24 22.86
CA THR A 203 -0.26 -7.02 21.95
C THR A 203 0.02 -6.65 20.50
N LEU A 204 0.24 -7.66 19.66
CA LEU A 204 0.35 -7.56 18.21
C LEU A 204 -0.83 -8.26 17.55
N THR A 205 -1.40 -7.65 16.51
CA THR A 205 -2.36 -8.31 15.63
C THR A 205 -1.66 -8.75 14.34
N LEU A 206 -1.63 -10.06 14.11
CA LEU A 206 -1.05 -10.68 12.93
C LEU A 206 -2.07 -10.69 11.79
N ASN A 207 -1.66 -10.25 10.62
CA ASN A 207 -2.37 -10.59 9.40
C ASN A 207 -1.73 -11.86 8.82
N LEU A 208 -2.28 -13.00 9.25
CA LEU A 208 -1.85 -14.33 8.77
C LEU A 208 -2.10 -14.52 7.27
N THR A 209 -2.98 -13.69 6.69
CA THR A 209 -3.21 -13.77 5.26
C THR A 209 -2.14 -13.09 4.47
N ASN A 210 -1.50 -11.99 4.90
CA ASN A 210 -0.64 -11.18 4.01
C ASN A 210 0.73 -10.77 4.58
N GLY A 211 1.17 -11.36 5.69
CA GLY A 211 2.50 -11.07 6.22
C GLY A 211 2.60 -9.79 7.05
N THR A 212 1.53 -9.00 7.19
CA THR A 212 1.59 -7.72 7.93
C THR A 212 1.29 -7.91 9.42
N VAL A 213 1.80 -6.98 10.23
CA VAL A 213 1.56 -6.89 11.67
C VAL A 213 1.03 -5.49 11.98
N GLN A 214 0.00 -5.41 12.82
CA GLN A 214 -0.57 -4.16 13.29
C GLN A 214 -0.40 -4.04 14.81
N ILE A 215 -0.03 -2.84 15.24
CA ILE A 215 0.08 -2.47 16.65
C ILE A 215 -0.73 -1.18 16.81
N PRO A 216 -2.02 -1.28 17.16
CA PRO A 216 -2.87 -0.11 17.28
C PRO A 216 -2.37 0.81 18.41
N PHE A 217 -2.74 2.09 18.35
CA PHE A 217 -2.52 3.02 19.45
C PHE A 217 -3.24 2.55 20.70
N THR A 218 -2.46 2.00 21.62
CA THR A 218 -2.95 1.25 22.77
C THR A 218 -2.32 1.81 24.03
N TYR A 219 -3.16 2.02 25.04
CA TYR A 219 -2.68 2.39 26.36
C TYR A 219 -1.82 1.26 26.93
N TRP A 220 -0.61 1.61 27.34
CA TRP A 220 0.41 0.70 27.82
C TRP A 220 0.40 0.57 29.33
N GLY A 221 0.06 1.62 30.07
CA GLY A 221 0.13 1.61 31.54
C GLY A 221 0.87 2.81 32.10
N GLN A 222 1.17 2.74 33.40
CA GLN A 222 1.94 3.73 34.15
C GLN A 222 3.18 3.09 34.76
N THR A 223 4.18 3.89 35.06
CA THR A 223 5.40 3.42 35.74
C THR A 223 5.53 4.02 37.14
N VAL A 224 6.56 3.62 37.87
CA VAL A 224 7.08 4.27 39.08
C VAL A 224 8.60 4.43 38.95
N PRO A 225 9.19 5.57 39.35
CA PRO A 225 8.54 6.75 39.94
C PRO A 225 7.84 7.68 38.94
N GLY A 226 7.80 7.33 37.64
CA GLY A 226 7.23 8.17 36.59
C GLY A 226 5.74 8.49 36.80
N PRO A 227 5.30 9.74 36.63
CA PRO A 227 3.88 10.11 36.77
C PRO A 227 3.08 9.95 35.46
N TRP A 228 3.69 9.41 34.41
CA TRP A 228 3.15 9.45 33.06
C TRP A 228 2.33 8.21 32.72
N ASP A 229 1.33 8.44 31.88
CA ASP A 229 0.64 7.40 31.14
C ASP A 229 1.41 7.14 29.84
N TYR A 230 1.55 5.86 29.48
CA TYR A 230 2.28 5.44 28.29
C TYR A 230 1.33 4.83 27.27
N TRP A 231 1.60 5.05 25.99
CA TRP A 231 0.91 4.41 24.87
C TRP A 231 1.94 3.86 23.88
N TYR A 232 1.66 2.69 23.34
CA TYR A 232 2.47 2.08 22.29
C TYR A 232 1.66 1.91 21.01
N PHE A 233 2.36 1.94 19.89
CA PHE A 233 1.79 1.73 18.56
C PHE A 233 2.89 1.42 17.55
N GLY A 234 2.48 1.00 16.36
CA GLY A 234 3.44 0.58 15.35
C GLY A 234 2.83 -0.30 14.29
N THR A 235 3.71 -0.78 13.43
CA THR A 235 3.39 -1.69 12.33
C THR A 235 4.57 -2.61 12.11
N GLY A 236 4.37 -3.65 11.32
CA GLY A 236 5.46 -4.51 10.92
C GLY A 236 5.07 -5.53 9.88
N THR A 237 5.99 -6.47 9.66
CA THR A 237 5.81 -7.65 8.84
C THR A 237 6.37 -8.87 9.54
N TRP A 238 5.94 -10.04 9.11
CA TRP A 238 6.50 -11.32 9.49
C TRP A 238 6.91 -12.12 8.26
N ASP A 239 7.93 -12.95 8.42
CA ASP A 239 8.46 -13.85 7.42
C ASP A 239 8.57 -15.26 8.01
N GLY A 240 7.86 -16.20 7.40
CA GLY A 240 7.85 -17.62 7.77
C GLY A 240 8.62 -18.52 6.82
N CYS A 241 9.32 -17.99 5.81
CA CYS A 241 10.00 -18.79 4.81
C CYS A 241 11.35 -19.34 5.25
N SER A 242 11.91 -18.83 6.34
CA SER A 242 13.14 -19.36 6.92
C SER A 242 12.83 -20.40 8.02
N ALA A 243 13.83 -21.19 8.40
CA ALA A 243 13.69 -22.17 9.48
C ALA A 243 13.29 -21.53 10.82
N THR A 244 13.62 -20.25 11.01
CA THR A 244 13.29 -19.46 12.20
C THR A 244 12.37 -18.30 11.80
N PRO A 245 11.08 -18.31 12.18
CA PRO A 245 10.19 -17.19 11.92
C PRO A 245 10.80 -15.85 12.36
N LYS A 246 10.57 -14.80 11.55
CA LYS A 246 11.11 -13.47 11.78
C LYS A 246 9.99 -12.44 11.83
N LEU A 247 10.06 -11.52 12.78
CA LEU A 247 9.21 -10.32 12.85
C LEU A 247 10.08 -9.08 12.63
N THR A 248 9.63 -8.17 11.79
CA THR A 248 10.25 -6.85 11.60
C THR A 248 9.22 -5.79 11.93
N LEU A 249 9.44 -5.04 13.01
CA LEU A 249 8.48 -4.09 13.54
C LEU A 249 9.08 -2.68 13.56
N THR A 250 8.23 -1.68 13.43
CA THR A 250 8.50 -0.31 13.87
C THR A 250 7.58 -0.04 15.04
N VAL A 251 8.15 0.17 16.22
CA VAL A 251 7.39 0.37 17.47
C VAL A 251 7.69 1.76 18.00
N SER A 252 6.64 2.46 18.42
CA SER A 252 6.69 3.81 18.93
C SER A 252 6.06 3.92 20.31
N LEU A 253 6.58 4.85 21.10
CA LEU A 253 6.08 5.21 22.42
C LEU A 253 5.64 6.67 22.42
N ASP A 254 4.47 6.91 23.01
CA ASP A 254 3.96 8.22 23.44
C ASP A 254 3.78 8.20 24.97
N TYR A 255 4.11 9.31 25.63
CA TYR A 255 4.01 9.46 27.08
C TYR A 255 3.51 10.83 27.56
N ASP A 256 3.18 11.75 26.63
CA ASP A 256 2.71 13.09 27.01
C ASP A 256 1.28 13.38 26.56
N GLY A 257 0.64 12.45 25.84
CA GLY A 257 -0.77 12.51 25.47
C GLY A 257 -1.12 13.73 24.62
N ALA A 258 -0.13 14.40 24.03
CA ALA A 258 -0.30 15.68 23.35
C ALA A 258 -1.17 15.55 22.09
N ALA A 259 -1.11 14.39 21.43
CA ALA A 259 -2.06 13.95 20.40
C ALA A 259 -1.87 12.44 20.12
N PRO A 260 -2.96 11.67 19.90
CA PRO A 260 -2.86 10.26 19.55
C PRO A 260 -1.92 10.02 18.36
N GLY A 261 -0.95 9.11 18.53
CA GLY A 261 -0.05 8.68 17.47
C GLY A 261 1.18 9.57 17.22
N VAL A 262 1.48 10.55 18.09
CA VAL A 262 2.72 11.31 18.01
C VAL A 262 3.83 10.58 18.77
N ALA A 263 4.76 9.99 18.03
CA ALA A 263 5.87 9.24 18.62
C ALA A 263 6.88 10.17 19.31
N ARG A 264 7.28 9.82 20.53
CA ARG A 264 8.42 10.42 21.24
C ARG A 264 9.69 9.60 21.08
N TYR A 265 9.52 8.28 21.08
CA TYR A 265 10.57 7.33 20.77
C TYR A 265 10.06 6.38 19.69
N THR A 266 10.93 6.04 18.74
CA THR A 266 10.64 5.05 17.71
C THR A 266 11.86 4.16 17.54
N ASN A 267 11.62 2.85 17.63
CA ASN A 267 12.62 1.84 17.35
C ASN A 267 12.18 0.99 16.15
N SER A 268 13.16 0.59 15.34
CA SER A 268 13.03 -0.53 14.42
C SER A 268 13.51 -1.79 15.13
N VAL A 269 12.65 -2.81 15.15
CA VAL A 269 12.84 -4.04 15.90
C VAL A 269 12.89 -5.20 14.92
N VAL A 270 13.92 -6.03 15.06
CA VAL A 270 13.98 -7.35 14.43
C VAL A 270 13.88 -8.39 15.52
N MET A 271 12.88 -9.26 15.43
CA MET A 271 12.75 -10.42 16.30
C MET A 271 12.97 -11.69 15.50
N THR A 272 13.73 -12.63 16.04
CA THR A 272 13.96 -13.97 15.46
C THR A 272 13.57 -15.02 16.48
N LYS A 273 12.74 -15.99 16.10
CA LYS A 273 12.31 -17.05 17.00
C LYS A 273 13.48 -17.97 17.33
N GLN A 274 13.63 -18.33 18.60
CA GLN A 274 14.58 -19.36 19.03
C GLN A 274 14.06 -20.75 18.64
N GLU A 275 14.98 -21.68 18.36
CA GLU A 275 14.67 -23.08 18.06
C GLU A 275 14.12 -23.85 19.27
#